data_AF-A0A383C180-F1
#
_entry.id   AF-A0A383C180-F1
#
_cell.length_a   1.000
_cell.length_b   1.000
_cell.length_c   1.000
_cell.angle_alpha   90.00
_cell.angle_beta   90.00
_cell.angle_gamma   90.00
#
_symmetry.space_group_name_H-M   'P 1'
#
loop_
_entity.id
_entity.type
_entity.pdbx_description
1 polymer ?
#
loop_
_entity_poly.entity_id
_entity_poly.type
_entity_poly.pdbx_seq_one_letter_code
_entity_poly.pdbx_strand_id
1 'polypeptide(L)'
;MSFGGTLTLDFDTFRSVIRCMCLSIQQHGFMRIALINGHGGNIAALTVISAELTLELNATVACATYWHVAEKEFNNILEAQQTVRHAGEAETSMLLALRPDLVDQQIIATFEPPTDGLGAENGVYRWRPIKDWSDS
;
A
#
# COMPACT_ATOMS: atom_id res chain seq x y z
N MET A 1 10.48 14.90 -2.85
CA MET A 1 9.33 14.60 -1.97
C MET A 1 8.89 15.90 -1.31
N SER A 2 7.59 16.22 -1.35
CA SER A 2 7.02 17.46 -0.80
C SER A 2 6.36 17.28 0.58
N PHE A 3 6.16 16.04 1.02
CA PHE A 3 5.48 15.69 2.28
C PHE A 3 6.47 15.11 3.30
N GLY A 4 6.46 15.65 4.52
CA GLY A 4 7.22 15.10 5.63
C GLY A 4 6.64 13.75 6.08
N GLY A 5 7.51 12.76 6.31
CA GLY A 5 7.13 11.43 6.81
C GLY A 5 7.11 10.32 5.77
N THR A 6 7.15 10.64 4.48
CA THR A 6 7.25 9.63 3.40
C THR A 6 8.67 9.07 3.32
N LEU A 7 8.79 7.76 3.40
CA LEU A 7 10.01 7.02 3.09
C LEU A 7 9.82 6.29 1.77
N THR A 8 10.76 6.46 0.84
CA THR A 8 10.72 5.84 -0.48
C THR A 8 12.00 5.06 -0.69
N LEU A 9 11.88 3.81 -1.11
CA LEU A 9 12.99 3.00 -1.59
C LEU A 9 13.15 3.24 -3.09
N ASP A 10 14.38 3.35 -3.57
CA ASP A 10 14.64 3.20 -5.00
C ASP A 10 14.33 1.76 -5.45
N PHE A 11 14.26 1.56 -6.77
CA PHE A 11 13.90 0.27 -7.34
C PHE A 11 14.86 -0.85 -6.88
N ASP A 12 16.17 -0.61 -6.91
CA ASP A 12 17.18 -1.60 -6.58
C ASP A 12 17.08 -2.05 -5.12
N THR A 13 16.85 -1.10 -4.21
CA THR A 13 16.65 -1.37 -2.79
C THR A 13 15.33 -2.11 -2.56
N PHE A 14 14.23 -1.67 -3.16
CA PHE A 14 12.93 -2.33 -3.03
C PHE A 14 12.98 -3.77 -3.55
N ARG A 15 13.55 -3.98 -4.74
CA ARG A 15 13.81 -5.30 -5.32
C ARG A 15 14.62 -6.17 -4.37
N SER A 16 15.70 -5.64 -3.80
CA SER A 16 16.58 -6.39 -2.91
C SER A 16 15.86 -6.84 -1.63
N VAL A 17 15.01 -5.97 -1.05
CA VAL A 17 14.19 -6.33 0.11
C VAL A 17 13.23 -7.47 -0.23
N ILE A 18 12.46 -7.35 -1.31
CA ILE A 18 11.50 -8.39 -1.74
C ILE A 18 12.21 -9.70 -2.04
N ARG A 19 13.37 -9.64 -2.72
CA ARG A 19 14.21 -10.80 -3.01
C ARG A 19 14.62 -11.53 -1.73
N CYS A 20 15.14 -10.81 -0.74
CA CYS A 20 15.54 -11.40 0.54
C CYS A 20 14.36 -12.11 1.22
N MET A 21 13.18 -11.49 1.23
CA MET A 21 11.97 -12.11 1.78
C MET A 21 11.58 -13.39 1.03
N CYS A 22 11.51 -13.35 -0.29
CA CYS A 22 11.15 -14.51 -1.12
C CYS A 22 12.16 -15.65 -0.98
N LEU A 23 13.46 -15.34 -0.92
CA LEU A 23 14.51 -16.33 -0.71
C LEU A 23 14.36 -17.01 0.66
N SER A 24 14.11 -16.26 1.73
CA SER A 24 13.88 -16.85 3.05
C SER A 24 12.64 -17.75 3.07
N ILE A 25 11.54 -17.32 2.45
CA ILE A 25 10.32 -18.12 2.31
C ILE A 25 10.60 -19.42 1.54
N GLN A 26 11.36 -19.34 0.44
CA GLN A 26 11.77 -20.51 -0.33
C GLN A 26 12.66 -21.46 0.46
N GLN A 27 13.60 -20.95 1.26
CA GLN A 27 14.47 -21.76 2.12
C GLN A 27 13.67 -22.55 3.17
N HIS A 28 12.48 -22.07 3.55
CA HIS A 28 11.53 -22.83 4.38
C HIS A 28 10.68 -23.86 3.60
N GLY A 29 10.93 -24.05 2.30
CA GLY A 29 10.28 -25.05 1.44
C GLY A 29 9.04 -24.56 0.70
N PHE A 30 8.69 -23.27 0.80
CA PHE A 30 7.53 -22.72 0.09
C PHE A 30 7.89 -22.33 -1.35
N MET A 31 7.18 -22.91 -2.32
CA MET A 31 7.45 -22.72 -3.76
C MET A 31 6.41 -21.84 -4.47
N ARG A 32 5.41 -21.34 -3.74
CA ARG A 32 4.36 -20.46 -4.28
C ARG A 32 4.20 -19.26 -3.34
N ILE A 33 4.52 -18.07 -3.83
CA ILE A 33 4.59 -16.84 -3.04
C ILE A 33 3.69 -15.80 -3.72
N ALA A 34 2.77 -15.22 -2.95
CA ALA A 34 1.91 -14.14 -3.40
C ALA A 34 2.29 -12.83 -2.68
N LEU A 35 2.70 -11.82 -3.45
CA LEU A 35 3.00 -10.48 -2.98
C LEU A 35 1.73 -9.62 -3.12
N ILE A 36 1.07 -9.32 -2.00
CA ILE A 36 -0.15 -8.50 -1.98
C ILE A 36 0.23 -7.03 -1.76
N ASN A 37 0.00 -6.22 -2.78
CA ASN A 37 0.36 -4.81 -2.83
C ASN A 37 -0.80 -3.91 -2.38
N GLY A 38 -0.45 -2.88 -1.60
CA GLY A 38 -1.36 -1.83 -1.15
C GLY A 38 -0.97 -0.42 -1.61
N HIS A 39 0.02 -0.26 -2.50
CA HIS A 39 0.48 1.06 -2.94
C HIS A 39 0.62 1.15 -4.47
N GLY A 40 -0.05 2.12 -5.10
CA GLY A 40 -0.10 2.26 -6.55
C GLY A 40 1.27 2.41 -7.20
N GLY A 41 2.19 3.15 -6.56
CA GLY A 41 3.56 3.35 -7.05
C GLY A 41 4.39 2.06 -7.17
N ASN A 42 4.01 1.00 -6.46
CA ASN A 42 4.75 -0.27 -6.46
C ASN A 42 4.30 -1.25 -7.56
N ILE A 43 3.19 -0.98 -8.26
CA ILE A 43 2.57 -1.96 -9.18
C ILE A 43 3.53 -2.37 -10.31
N ALA A 44 4.12 -1.38 -11.00
CA ALA A 44 5.04 -1.65 -12.10
C ALA A 44 6.31 -2.37 -11.61
N ALA A 45 6.87 -1.91 -10.49
CA ALA A 45 8.06 -2.51 -9.90
C ALA A 45 7.82 -3.98 -9.50
N LEU A 46 6.72 -4.27 -8.81
CA LEU A 46 6.37 -5.64 -8.38
C LEU A 46 6.08 -6.57 -9.55
N THR A 47 5.53 -6.07 -10.65
CA THR A 47 5.37 -6.85 -11.89
C THR A 47 6.72 -7.33 -12.41
N VAL A 48 7.72 -6.46 -12.47
CA VAL A 48 9.07 -6.82 -12.93
C VAL A 48 9.76 -7.74 -11.92
N ILE A 49 9.74 -7.38 -10.64
CA ILE A 49 10.41 -8.14 -9.57
C ILE A 49 9.85 -9.56 -9.47
N SER A 50 8.53 -9.74 -9.54
CA SER A 50 7.90 -11.08 -9.43
C SER A 50 8.28 -12.00 -10.60
N ALA A 51 8.35 -11.47 -11.83
CA ALA A 51 8.81 -12.21 -13.00
C ALA A 51 10.29 -12.62 -12.88
N GLU A 52 11.16 -11.70 -12.48
CA GLU A 52 12.58 -11.99 -12.26
C GLU A 52 12.79 -13.06 -11.18
N LEU A 53 12.16 -12.90 -10.01
CA LEU A 53 12.32 -13.81 -8.89
C LEU A 53 11.73 -15.19 -9.16
N THR A 54 10.70 -15.27 -10.01
CA THR A 54 10.16 -16.56 -10.43
C THR A 54 11.22 -17.41 -11.13
N LEU A 55 12.00 -16.79 -12.01
CA LEU A 55 13.10 -17.44 -12.73
C LEU A 55 14.30 -17.66 -11.80
N GLU A 56 14.69 -16.64 -11.04
CA GLU A 56 15.88 -16.66 -10.18
C GLU A 56 15.79 -17.74 -9.11
N LEU A 57 14.63 -17.87 -8.46
CA LEU A 57 14.42 -18.79 -7.35
C LEU A 57 13.88 -20.15 -7.80
N ASN A 58 13.53 -20.32 -9.07
CA ASN A 58 12.80 -21.50 -9.55
C ASN A 58 11.56 -21.81 -8.69
N ALA A 59 10.81 -20.77 -8.35
CA ALA A 59 9.59 -20.80 -7.53
C ALA A 59 8.52 -19.91 -8.18
N THR A 60 7.24 -20.16 -7.94
CA THR A 60 6.18 -19.28 -8.45
C THR A 60 6.06 -18.05 -7.56
N VAL A 61 6.42 -16.87 -8.07
CA VAL A 61 6.21 -15.59 -7.40
C VAL A 61 5.20 -14.79 -8.21
N ALA A 62 4.05 -14.49 -7.61
CA ALA A 62 3.01 -13.67 -8.21
C ALA A 62 2.81 -12.40 -7.37
N CYS A 63 2.46 -11.29 -8.02
CA CYS A 63 2.02 -10.08 -7.32
C CYS A 63 0.56 -9.77 -7.66
N ALA A 64 -0.18 -9.25 -6.69
CA ALA A 64 -1.54 -8.78 -6.88
C ALA A 64 -1.73 -7.48 -6.10
N THR A 65 -2.53 -6.57 -6.63
CA THR A 65 -2.91 -5.34 -5.93
C THR A 65 -4.34 -5.49 -5.46
N TYR A 66 -4.59 -5.30 -4.16
CA TYR A 66 -5.85 -5.76 -3.55
C TYR A 66 -7.10 -5.18 -4.22
N TRP A 67 -7.05 -3.92 -4.66
CA TRP A 67 -8.19 -3.28 -5.30
C TRP A 67 -8.42 -3.70 -6.75
N HIS A 68 -7.41 -4.22 -7.44
CA HIS A 68 -7.61 -4.86 -8.75
C HIS A 68 -8.22 -6.25 -8.60
N VAL A 69 -7.86 -6.97 -7.53
CA VAL A 69 -8.45 -8.28 -7.23
C VAL A 69 -9.93 -8.14 -6.86
N ALA A 70 -10.26 -7.11 -6.08
CA ALA A 70 -11.61 -6.82 -5.60
C ALA A 70 -12.32 -5.72 -6.40
N GLU A 71 -11.99 -5.55 -7.69
CA GLU A 71 -12.48 -4.45 -8.52
C GLU A 71 -14.02 -4.38 -8.54
N LYS A 72 -14.67 -5.53 -8.70
CA LYS A 72 -16.14 -5.63 -8.74
C LYS A 72 -16.77 -5.18 -7.43
N GLU A 73 -16.18 -5.59 -6.31
CA GLU A 73 -16.67 -5.27 -4.97
C GLU A 73 -16.52 -3.78 -4.70
N PHE A 74 -15.36 -3.19 -5.04
CA PHE A 74 -15.15 -1.75 -4.94
C PHE A 74 -16.12 -0.96 -5.81
N ASN A 75 -16.35 -1.38 -7.06
CA ASN A 75 -17.32 -0.72 -7.95
C ASN A 75 -18.76 -0.74 -7.41
N ASN A 76 -19.11 -1.69 -6.55
CA ASN A 76 -20.46 -1.78 -5.97
C ASN A 76 -20.65 -0.94 -4.71
N ILE A 77 -19.56 -0.57 -4.01
CA ILE A 77 -19.63 0.09 -2.70
C ILE A 77 -19.09 1.51 -2.70
N LEU A 78 -18.29 1.90 -3.69
CA LEU A 78 -17.73 3.24 -3.77
C LEU A 78 -18.72 4.21 -4.40
N GLU A 79 -18.93 5.33 -3.74
CA GLU A 79 -19.88 6.38 -4.14
C GLU A 79 -19.19 7.61 -4.73
N ALA A 80 -18.00 7.95 -4.22
CA ALA A 80 -17.26 9.17 -4.58
C ALA A 80 -16.16 8.93 -5.62
N GLN A 81 -15.75 7.67 -5.84
CA GLN A 81 -14.67 7.31 -6.77
C GLN A 81 -14.93 5.98 -7.48
N GLN A 82 -14.43 5.83 -8.69
CA GLN A 82 -14.62 4.61 -9.51
C GLN A 82 -13.65 3.47 -9.16
N THR A 83 -12.62 3.77 -8.38
CA THR A 83 -11.62 2.77 -7.94
C THR A 83 -10.90 3.32 -6.72
N VAL A 84 -10.05 2.51 -6.09
CA VAL A 84 -9.23 2.95 -4.96
C VAL A 84 -8.25 4.04 -5.41
N ARG A 85 -8.37 5.22 -4.80
CA ARG A 85 -7.44 6.35 -4.91
C ARG A 85 -6.78 6.62 -3.57
N HIS A 86 -5.71 7.43 -3.61
CA HIS A 86 -4.91 7.75 -2.44
C HIS A 86 -5.70 8.56 -1.41
N ALA A 87 -5.72 8.07 -0.17
CA ALA A 87 -6.43 8.63 0.99
C ALA A 87 -7.92 8.93 0.69
N GLY A 88 -8.48 8.26 -0.31
CA GLY A 88 -9.86 8.47 -0.75
C GLY A 88 -10.85 7.71 0.12
N GLU A 89 -12.08 7.63 -0.40
CA GLU A 89 -13.21 6.94 0.23
C GLU A 89 -12.85 5.51 0.67
N ALA A 90 -12.22 4.73 -0.22
CA ALA A 90 -11.86 3.34 0.06
C ALA A 90 -10.87 3.20 1.23
N GLU A 91 -9.69 3.84 1.15
CA GLU A 91 -8.63 3.70 2.15
C GLU A 91 -9.07 4.24 3.52
N THR A 92 -9.79 5.37 3.52
CA THR A 92 -10.34 5.97 4.74
C THR A 92 -11.41 5.09 5.36
N SER A 93 -12.35 4.56 4.57
CA SER A 93 -13.42 3.66 5.06
C SER A 93 -12.85 2.36 5.63
N MET A 94 -11.84 1.78 4.98
CA MET A 94 -11.16 0.59 5.49
C MET A 94 -10.49 0.84 6.85
N LEU A 95 -9.81 1.98 7.03
CA LEU A 95 -9.24 2.32 8.32
C LEU A 95 -10.30 2.65 9.37
N LEU A 96 -11.40 3.33 9.03
CA LEU A 96 -12.51 3.54 9.96
C LEU A 96 -13.12 2.22 10.43
N ALA A 97 -13.20 1.21 9.57
CA ALA A 97 -13.71 -0.10 9.93
C ALA A 97 -12.74 -0.91 10.81
N LEU A 98 -11.43 -0.85 10.56
CA LEU A 98 -10.42 -1.67 11.24
C LEU A 98 -9.77 -0.99 12.45
N ARG A 99 -9.45 0.30 12.33
CA ARG A 99 -8.65 1.10 13.26
C ARG A 99 -9.14 2.56 13.28
N PRO A 100 -10.38 2.81 13.73
CA PRO A 100 -10.97 4.16 13.74
C PRO A 100 -10.17 5.16 14.59
N ASP A 101 -9.36 4.68 15.53
CA ASP A 101 -8.46 5.50 16.37
C ASP A 101 -7.28 6.12 15.60
N LEU A 102 -7.00 5.62 14.38
CA LEU A 102 -5.98 6.14 13.48
C LEU A 102 -6.50 7.22 12.53
N VAL A 103 -7.82 7.43 12.47
CA VAL A 103 -8.44 8.39 11.56
C VAL A 103 -8.99 9.57 12.35
N ASP A 104 -8.63 10.79 11.96
CA ASP A 104 -9.18 11.99 12.58
C ASP A 104 -10.60 12.26 12.06
N GLN A 105 -11.59 11.77 12.79
CA GLN A 105 -13.00 11.91 12.43
C GLN A 105 -13.49 13.36 12.41
N GLN A 106 -12.80 14.29 13.10
CA GLN A 106 -13.18 15.71 13.07
C GLN A 106 -12.83 16.35 11.73
N ILE A 107 -11.74 15.91 11.11
CA ILE A 107 -11.23 16.49 9.86
C ILE A 107 -11.94 15.92 8.65
N ILE A 108 -12.33 14.62 8.66
CA ILE A 108 -13.02 13.96 7.54
C ILE A 108 -14.24 14.75 7.06
N ALA A 109 -15.02 15.30 7.98
CA ALA A 109 -16.24 16.05 7.65
C ALA A 109 -15.98 17.36 6.87
N THR A 110 -14.74 17.86 6.90
CA THR A 110 -14.34 19.16 6.33
C THR A 110 -13.26 19.06 5.27
N PHE A 111 -12.75 17.86 5.01
CA PHE A 111 -11.64 17.64 4.10
C PHE A 111 -12.15 17.46 2.67
N GLU A 112 -11.75 18.36 1.77
CA GLU A 112 -11.93 18.15 0.34
C GLU A 112 -10.76 17.32 -0.20
N PRO A 113 -11.01 16.07 -0.65
CA PRO A 113 -9.93 15.23 -1.14
C PRO A 113 -9.37 15.81 -2.46
N PRO A 114 -8.04 15.74 -2.65
CA PRO A 114 -7.42 16.21 -3.88
C PRO A 114 -7.90 15.40 -5.08
N THR A 115 -8.48 16.07 -6.07
CA THR A 115 -9.14 15.46 -7.23
C THR A 115 -8.18 14.80 -8.22
N ASP A 116 -6.88 15.08 -8.14
CA ASP A 116 -5.84 14.65 -9.08
C ASP A 116 -4.84 13.63 -8.49
N GLY A 117 -5.06 13.15 -7.26
CA GLY A 117 -4.41 11.96 -6.73
C GLY A 117 -3.07 12.16 -6.02
N LEU A 118 -2.59 13.39 -5.86
CA LEU A 118 -1.55 13.75 -4.88
C LEU A 118 -1.80 15.20 -4.45
N GLY A 119 -2.48 15.40 -3.31
CA GLY A 119 -2.91 16.74 -2.87
C GLY A 119 -1.77 17.67 -2.55
N ALA A 120 -1.41 18.51 -3.52
CA ALA A 120 -0.16 19.25 -3.52
C ALA A 120 -0.13 20.53 -2.67
N GLU A 121 -1.24 21.01 -2.09
CA GLU A 121 -1.19 22.37 -1.49
C GLU A 121 -1.46 22.45 0.01
N ASN A 122 -2.25 21.54 0.61
CA ASN A 122 -2.68 21.68 2.02
C ASN A 122 -2.66 20.36 2.82
N GLY A 123 -1.57 19.59 2.74
CA GLY A 123 -1.45 18.35 3.52
C GLY A 123 -1.60 18.59 5.02
N VAL A 124 -2.51 17.86 5.67
CA VAL A 124 -2.60 17.83 7.15
C VAL A 124 -1.54 16.86 7.65
N TYR A 125 -0.53 17.39 8.35
CA TYR A 125 0.51 16.57 8.97
C TYR A 125 0.19 16.34 10.45
N ARG A 126 0.20 15.08 10.86
CA ARG A 126 0.35 14.71 12.28
C ARG A 126 1.37 13.61 12.38
N TRP A 127 2.35 13.81 13.25
CA TRP A 127 3.23 12.74 13.70
C TRP A 127 2.81 12.35 15.12
N ARG A 128 2.77 11.05 15.41
CA ARG A 128 2.80 10.54 16.78
C ARG A 128 4.16 9.90 16.98
N PRO A 129 4.91 10.25 18.03
CA PRO A 129 6.19 9.60 18.29
C PRO A 129 5.99 8.09 18.48
N ILE A 130 6.95 7.30 17.97
CA ILE A 130 6.93 5.82 18.03
C ILE A 130 6.69 5.29 19.45
N LYS A 131 7.18 6.02 20.47
CA LYS A 131 6.98 5.69 21.88
C LYS A 131 5.51 5.60 22.29
N ASP A 132 4.61 6.26 21.57
CA ASP A 132 3.17 6.24 21.86
C ASP A 132 2.51 4.95 21.33
N TRP A 133 3.24 4.11 20.59
CA TRP A 133 2.81 2.84 20.00
C TRP A 133 3.56 1.61 20.53
N SER A 134 4.61 1.82 21.33
CA SER A 134 5.37 0.75 21.96
C SER A 134 5.10 0.77 23.46
N ASP A 135 4.64 -0.35 24.03
CA ASP A 135 4.54 -0.54 25.49
C ASP A 135 5.92 -0.64 26.18
N SER A 136 7.00 -0.19 25.52
CA SER A 136 8.38 -0.23 25.97
C SER A 136 8.89 1.13 26.40
#